data_AF-A0A314KQ95-F1
#
_entry.id   AF-A0A314KQ95-F1
#
_cell.length_a   1.000
_cell.length_b   1.000
_cell.length_c   1.000
_cell.angle_alpha   90.00
_cell.angle_beta   90.00
_cell.angle_gamma   90.00
#
_symmetry.space_group_name_H-M   'P 1'
#
loop_
_entity.id
_entity.type
_entity.pdbx_description
1 polymer ?
#
loop_
_entity_poly.entity_id
_entity_poly.type
_entity_poly.pdbx_seq_one_letter_code
_entity_poly.pdbx_strand_id
1 'polypeptide(L)'
;MGGKIDVSVYQTKGPRTFRLFGQNYHQIGSLLPPDGSTPKFAQLYIYDTENEVDNRIQAIHRGKSNNQLHAEIVNDLKQVLDEHNVLAKSFRMVRDRFQVDRSSNVRLRLIGKRGTSGRRYNLPTVSEVAALVVGDFEQT
;
A
#
# COMPACT_ATOMS: atom_id res chain seq x y z
N MET A 1 3.96 8.76 5.05
CA MET A 1 3.66 8.51 6.49
C MET A 1 2.84 9.70 6.98
N GLY A 2 1.78 9.46 7.74
CA GLY A 2 0.94 10.51 8.35
C GLY A 2 0.95 10.40 9.88
N GLY A 3 0.66 11.50 10.56
CA GLY A 3 0.64 11.60 12.02
C GLY A 3 0.65 13.07 12.46
N LYS A 4 0.57 13.33 13.78
CA LYS A 4 0.63 14.70 14.29
C LYS A 4 2.08 15.17 14.29
N ILE A 5 2.32 16.35 13.71
CA ILE A 5 3.66 16.94 13.59
C ILE A 5 3.77 18.09 14.58
N ASP A 6 4.78 18.01 15.44
CA ASP A 6 5.24 19.09 16.30
C ASP A 6 6.51 19.69 15.70
N VAL A 7 6.38 20.92 15.21
CA VAL A 7 7.49 21.71 14.64
C VAL A 7 8.15 22.64 15.66
N SER A 8 7.64 22.71 16.90
CA SER A 8 8.21 23.56 17.95
C SER A 8 9.63 23.15 18.35
N VAL A 9 10.05 21.93 18.01
CA VAL A 9 11.40 21.41 18.20
C VAL A 9 12.44 22.15 17.32
N TYR A 10 11.99 22.93 16.33
CA TYR A 10 12.82 23.70 15.39
C TYR A 10 13.49 24.96 15.99
N GLN A 11 13.57 25.09 17.31
CA GLN A 11 14.08 26.31 17.96
C GLN A 11 15.61 26.44 18.01
N THR A 12 16.36 25.44 17.54
CA THR A 12 17.84 25.43 17.60
C THR A 12 18.47 25.66 16.23
N LYS A 13 19.65 26.32 16.21
CA LYS A 13 20.47 26.44 14.99
C LYS A 13 21.01 25.06 14.61
N GLY A 14 20.44 24.45 13.57
CA GLY A 14 20.82 23.13 13.06
C GLY A 14 19.94 22.67 11.90
N PRO A 15 20.15 21.46 11.36
CA PRO A 15 19.29 20.88 10.34
C PRO A 15 17.81 20.89 10.76
N ARG A 16 16.89 21.12 9.82
CA ARG A 16 15.45 21.12 10.11
C ARG A 16 15.04 19.79 10.75
N THR A 17 14.53 19.85 11.98
CA THR A 17 13.98 18.71 12.70
C THR A 17 12.50 18.95 13.02
N PHE A 18 11.74 17.86 13.11
CA PHE A 18 10.36 17.85 13.56
C PHE A 18 10.11 16.59 14.39
N ARG A 19 9.12 16.64 15.28
CA ARG A 19 8.70 15.49 16.07
C ARG A 19 7.36 14.98 15.55
N LEU A 20 7.32 13.70 15.20
CA LEU A 20 6.07 13.02 14.85
C LEU A 20 5.55 12.28 16.09
N PHE A 21 4.31 12.53 16.50
CA PHE A 21 3.75 11.98 17.74
C PHE A 21 2.27 11.60 17.60
N GLY A 22 1.76 10.87 18.62
CA GLY A 22 0.41 10.32 18.62
C GLY A 22 0.30 9.04 17.78
N GLN A 23 -0.85 8.85 17.13
CA GLN A 23 -1.10 7.70 16.26
C GLN A 23 -0.55 7.97 14.86
N ASN A 24 0.59 7.36 14.56
CA ASN A 24 1.19 7.40 13.22
C ASN A 24 0.58 6.31 12.35
N TYR A 25 0.39 6.62 11.07
CA TYR A 25 -0.18 5.69 10.10
C TYR A 25 0.55 5.76 8.76
N HIS A 26 0.46 4.68 8.00
CA HIS A 26 0.92 4.66 6.62
C HIS A 26 -0.08 5.42 5.75
N GLN A 27 0.40 6.48 5.09
CA GLN A 27 -0.33 7.13 4.02
C GLN A 27 0.20 6.56 2.72
N ILE A 28 -0.52 5.57 2.21
CA ILE A 28 -0.30 5.02 0.88
C ILE A 28 -0.98 6.01 -0.09
N GLY A 29 -0.32 6.32 -1.20
CA GLY A 29 -0.85 7.23 -2.22
C GLY A 29 -2.09 6.67 -2.92
N SER A 30 -2.47 7.28 -4.05
CA SER A 30 -3.60 6.82 -4.86
C SER A 30 -3.53 5.32 -5.12
N LEU A 31 -4.69 4.65 -4.98
CA LEU A 31 -4.86 3.22 -5.24
C LEU A 31 -4.75 2.90 -6.74
N LEU A 32 -4.99 3.88 -7.60
CA LEU A 32 -4.77 3.80 -9.04
C LEU A 32 -3.58 4.69 -9.45
N PRO A 33 -2.80 4.29 -10.46
CA PRO A 33 -1.77 5.16 -11.02
C PRO A 33 -2.41 6.42 -11.63
N PRO A 34 -1.74 7.58 -11.55
CA PRO A 34 -2.08 8.74 -12.36
C PRO A 34 -2.12 8.40 -13.85
N ASP A 35 -2.93 9.12 -14.61
CA ASP A 35 -3.06 8.92 -16.05
C ASP A 35 -1.70 8.95 -16.76
N GLY A 36 -1.44 7.94 -17.60
CA GLY A 36 -0.20 7.79 -18.35
C GLY A 36 1.02 7.33 -17.53
N SER A 37 0.87 7.07 -16.23
CA SER A 37 1.95 6.56 -15.38
C SER A 37 1.89 5.04 -15.20
N THR A 38 3.04 4.41 -14.99
CA THR A 38 3.12 2.98 -14.70
C THR A 38 2.76 2.68 -13.25
N PRO A 39 2.01 1.58 -12.98
CA PRO A 39 1.63 1.20 -11.62
C PRO A 39 2.85 0.84 -10.78
N LYS A 40 2.85 1.24 -9.50
CA LYS A 40 3.93 0.94 -8.56
C LYS A 40 3.41 0.50 -7.20
N PHE A 41 4.21 -0.30 -6.50
CA PHE A 41 3.93 -0.76 -5.13
C PHE A 41 2.54 -1.42 -5.03
N ALA A 42 1.66 -0.89 -4.17
CA ALA A 42 0.32 -1.44 -3.94
C ALA A 42 -0.61 -1.36 -5.16
N GLN A 43 -0.37 -0.43 -6.10
CA GLN A 43 -1.18 -0.28 -7.31
C GLN A 43 -1.12 -1.52 -8.19
N LEU A 44 -0.03 -2.30 -8.12
CA LEU A 44 0.15 -3.54 -8.86
C LEU A 44 -0.86 -4.64 -8.48
N TYR A 45 -1.55 -4.51 -7.34
CA TYR A 45 -2.61 -5.45 -6.95
C TYR A 45 -3.99 -5.06 -7.50
N ILE A 46 -4.13 -3.83 -8.02
CA ILE A 46 -5.42 -3.20 -8.36
C ILE A 46 -5.51 -2.86 -9.85
N TYR A 47 -4.47 -2.24 -10.39
CA TYR A 47 -4.45 -1.75 -11.76
C TYR A 47 -4.06 -2.84 -12.75
N ASP A 48 -4.81 -2.91 -13.87
CA ASP A 48 -4.53 -3.79 -15.03
C ASP A 48 -4.02 -5.18 -14.62
N THR A 49 -4.89 -5.94 -13.97
CA THR A 49 -4.51 -7.24 -13.42
C THR A 49 -4.37 -8.33 -14.48
N GLU A 50 -4.83 -8.08 -15.70
CA GLU A 50 -4.58 -8.96 -16.84
C GLU A 50 -3.08 -8.99 -17.18
N ASN A 51 -2.41 -7.83 -17.10
CA ASN A 51 -0.98 -7.69 -17.37
C ASN A 51 -0.14 -7.56 -16.07
N GLU A 52 -0.64 -8.05 -14.94
CA GLU A 52 0.00 -7.84 -13.62
C GLU A 52 1.45 -8.36 -13.56
N VAL A 53 1.72 -9.52 -14.15
CA VAL A 53 3.06 -10.14 -14.14
C VAL A 53 4.06 -9.23 -14.87
N ASP A 54 3.69 -8.77 -16.07
CA ASP A 54 4.53 -7.84 -16.84
C ASP A 54 4.69 -6.50 -16.12
N ASN A 55 3.60 -5.96 -15.58
CA ASN A 55 3.61 -4.71 -14.80
C ASN A 55 4.56 -4.82 -13.58
N ARG A 56 4.55 -5.95 -12.87
CA ARG A 56 5.46 -6.23 -11.74
C ARG A 56 6.91 -6.35 -12.19
N ILE A 57 7.17 -7.06 -13.29
CA ILE A 57 8.53 -7.19 -13.83
C ILE A 57 9.05 -5.82 -14.23
N GLN A 58 8.28 -5.02 -14.98
CA GLN A 58 8.67 -3.67 -15.41
C GLN A 58 8.89 -2.72 -14.22
N ALA A 59 8.09 -2.83 -13.16
CA ALA A 59 8.26 -2.02 -11.95
C ALA A 59 9.60 -2.28 -11.24
N ILE A 60 10.16 -3.48 -11.37
CA ILE A 60 11.43 -3.89 -10.75
C ILE A 60 12.61 -3.73 -11.72
N HIS A 61 12.44 -4.22 -12.95
CA HIS A 61 13.41 -4.19 -14.02
C HIS A 61 13.19 -2.95 -14.87
N ARG A 62 13.95 -1.89 -14.57
CA ARG A 62 13.99 -0.60 -15.30
C ARG A 62 14.51 -0.76 -16.75
N GLY A 63 13.83 -1.55 -17.59
CA GLY A 63 14.17 -1.73 -19.01
C GLY A 63 15.21 -2.81 -19.33
N LYS A 64 15.43 -3.79 -18.44
CA LYS A 64 16.27 -4.98 -18.76
C LYS A 64 15.40 -6.15 -19.22
N SER A 65 15.95 -7.03 -20.06
CA SER A 65 15.19 -8.08 -20.78
C SER A 65 14.35 -8.97 -19.85
N ASN A 66 13.06 -9.06 -20.15
CA ASN A 66 12.18 -10.06 -19.57
C ASN A 66 12.57 -11.43 -20.14
N ASN A 67 12.91 -12.37 -19.28
CA ASN A 67 13.00 -13.78 -19.67
C ASN A 67 11.84 -14.56 -19.04
N GLN A 68 11.52 -15.71 -19.62
CA GLN A 68 10.40 -16.54 -19.20
C GLN A 68 10.51 -16.98 -17.72
N LEU A 69 11.73 -17.23 -17.23
CA LEU A 69 11.98 -17.60 -15.84
C LEU A 69 11.53 -16.52 -14.85
N HIS A 70 11.70 -15.24 -15.19
CA HIS A 70 11.21 -14.14 -14.36
C HIS A 70 9.68 -14.10 -14.29
N ALA A 71 8.99 -14.39 -15.39
CA ALA A 71 7.53 -14.43 -15.41
C ALA A 71 6.97 -15.56 -14.54
N GLU A 72 7.57 -16.75 -14.62
CA GLU A 72 7.19 -17.90 -13.80
C GLU A 72 7.34 -17.60 -12.29
N ILE A 73 8.52 -17.11 -11.87
CA ILE A 73 8.79 -16.77 -10.46
C ILE A 73 7.81 -15.69 -9.95
N VAL A 74 7.57 -14.64 -10.74
CA VAL A 74 6.65 -13.57 -10.35
C VAL A 74 5.23 -14.08 -10.23
N ASN A 75 4.80 -14.99 -11.12
CA ASN A 75 3.47 -15.57 -11.07
C ASN A 75 3.28 -16.48 -9.85
N ASP A 76 4.27 -17.31 -9.51
CA ASP A 76 4.24 -18.17 -8.33
C ASP A 76 4.14 -17.35 -7.04
N LEU A 77 5.00 -16.33 -6.92
CA LEU A 77 4.97 -15.40 -5.77
C LEU A 77 3.63 -14.67 -5.67
N LYS A 78 3.07 -14.25 -6.81
CA LYS A 78 1.74 -13.62 -6.86
C LYS A 78 0.69 -14.57 -6.30
N GLN A 79 0.68 -15.84 -6.73
CA GLN A 79 -0.30 -16.83 -6.28
C GLN A 79 -0.20 -17.08 -4.76
N VAL A 80 1.02 -17.29 -4.24
CA VAL A 80 1.25 -17.48 -2.80
C VAL A 80 0.78 -16.27 -1.99
N LEU A 81 1.02 -15.06 -2.49
CA LEU A 81 0.58 -13.83 -1.83
C LEU A 81 -0.94 -13.69 -1.86
N ASP A 82 -1.59 -13.96 -3.00
CA ASP A 82 -3.04 -13.91 -3.11
C ASP A 82 -3.72 -14.95 -2.20
N GLU A 83 -3.10 -16.12 -2.01
CA GLU A 83 -3.63 -17.18 -1.17
C GLU A 83 -3.48 -16.91 0.33
N HIS A 84 -2.30 -16.44 0.77
CA HIS A 84 -1.98 -16.38 2.20
C HIS A 84 -1.92 -14.97 2.78
N ASN A 85 -1.66 -13.94 1.97
CA ASN A 85 -1.46 -12.60 2.49
C ASN A 85 -2.79 -11.83 2.61
N VAL A 86 -3.25 -11.60 3.84
CA VAL A 86 -4.48 -10.86 4.14
C VAL A 86 -4.47 -9.43 3.59
N LEU A 87 -3.29 -8.79 3.49
CA LEU A 87 -3.15 -7.47 2.90
C LEU A 87 -3.35 -7.53 1.38
N ALA A 88 -2.76 -8.53 0.71
CA ALA A 88 -2.97 -8.74 -0.73
C ALA A 88 -4.46 -8.92 -1.04
N LYS A 89 -5.16 -9.77 -0.27
CA LYS A 89 -6.61 -9.95 -0.37
C LYS A 89 -7.37 -8.64 -0.19
N SER A 90 -6.92 -7.78 0.71
CA SER A 90 -7.54 -6.46 0.94
C SER A 90 -7.43 -5.54 -0.28
N PHE A 91 -6.28 -5.55 -0.97
CA PHE A 91 -6.12 -4.85 -2.24
C PHE A 91 -6.93 -5.51 -3.37
N ARG A 92 -7.08 -6.85 -3.38
CA ARG A 92 -7.95 -7.54 -4.35
C ARG A 92 -9.42 -7.15 -4.20
N MET A 93 -9.92 -6.96 -2.97
CA MET A 93 -11.28 -6.45 -2.76
C MET A 93 -11.47 -5.06 -3.36
N VAL A 94 -10.46 -4.19 -3.26
CA VAL A 94 -10.48 -2.86 -3.88
C VAL A 94 -10.54 -2.99 -5.41
N ARG A 95 -9.71 -3.87 -5.99
CA ARG A 95 -9.72 -4.17 -7.44
C ARG A 95 -11.11 -4.59 -7.90
N ASP A 96 -11.70 -5.58 -7.23
CA ASP A 96 -12.99 -6.14 -7.62
C ASP A 96 -14.08 -5.06 -7.57
N ARG A 97 -14.00 -4.15 -6.60
CA ARG A 97 -14.89 -2.98 -6.54
C ARG A 97 -14.74 -2.06 -7.75
N PHE A 98 -13.51 -1.73 -8.15
CA PHE A 98 -13.26 -0.89 -9.33
C PHE A 98 -13.64 -1.56 -10.65
N GLN A 99 -13.61 -2.89 -10.74
CA GLN A 99 -14.09 -3.61 -11.93
C GLN A 99 -15.61 -3.52 -12.09
N VAL A 100 -16.36 -3.51 -10.97
CA VAL A 100 -17.81 -3.32 -10.99
C VAL A 100 -18.19 -1.86 -11.24
N ASP A 101 -17.50 -0.93 -10.58
CA ASP A 101 -17.75 0.50 -10.72
C ASP A 101 -16.43 1.29 -10.65
N ARG A 102 -15.97 1.75 -11.81
CA ARG A 102 -14.76 2.58 -11.94
C ARG A 102 -14.90 3.97 -11.34
N SER A 103 -16.12 4.46 -11.12
CA SER A 103 -16.39 5.79 -10.57
C SER A 103 -16.55 5.80 -9.05
N SER A 104 -16.52 4.63 -8.40
CA SER A 104 -16.61 4.51 -6.95
C SER A 104 -15.43 5.21 -6.26
N ASN A 105 -15.74 6.17 -5.39
CA ASN A 105 -14.77 6.72 -4.43
C ASN A 105 -14.49 5.69 -3.33
N VAL A 106 -13.31 5.06 -3.38
CA VAL A 106 -12.92 3.97 -2.48
C VAL A 106 -11.71 4.36 -1.63
N ARG A 107 -11.79 4.11 -0.31
CA ARG A 107 -10.67 4.29 0.62
C ARG A 107 -10.38 3.00 1.37
N LEU A 108 -9.16 2.48 1.21
CA LEU A 108 -8.65 1.36 1.98
C LEU A 108 -7.94 1.85 3.24
N ARG A 109 -8.35 1.35 4.41
CA ARG A 109 -7.70 1.62 5.70
C ARG A 109 -7.16 0.33 6.30
N LEU A 110 -5.85 0.26 6.49
CA LEU A 110 -5.19 -0.81 7.24
C LEU A 110 -5.10 -0.39 8.71
N ILE A 111 -5.79 -1.10 9.58
CA ILE A 111 -5.90 -0.78 11.00
C ILE A 111 -5.13 -1.83 11.79
N GLY A 112 -3.94 -1.47 12.26
CA GLY A 112 -3.17 -2.31 13.18
C GLY A 112 -3.53 -2.02 14.64
N LYS A 113 -3.92 -3.05 15.39
CA LYS A 113 -3.99 -2.95 16.86
C LYS A 113 -2.59 -3.16 17.45
N ARG A 114 -2.09 -2.16 18.20
CA ARG A 114 -0.88 -2.35 19.01
C ARG A 114 -1.26 -3.04 20.32
N GLY A 115 -1.37 -4.36 20.28
CA GLY A 115 -1.35 -5.18 21.49
C GLY A 115 0.09 -5.29 21.99
N THR A 116 0.34 -4.76 23.19
CA THR A 116 1.57 -4.90 24.00
C THR A 116 2.86 -4.19 23.54
N SER A 117 3.42 -3.43 24.51
CA SER A 117 4.73 -2.76 24.62
C SER A 117 5.36 -2.16 23.36
N GLY A 118 5.45 -0.82 23.33
CA GLY A 118 6.16 -0.05 22.29
C GLY A 118 7.70 -0.15 22.32
N ARG A 119 8.27 -1.23 22.86
CA ARG A 119 9.72 -1.43 22.95
C ARG A 119 10.16 -2.69 22.18
N ARG A 120 10.74 -2.42 20.99
CA ARG A 120 11.61 -3.27 20.15
C ARG A 120 10.95 -4.47 19.46
N TYR A 121 11.13 -4.49 18.13
CA TYR A 121 10.99 -5.62 17.20
C TYR A 121 9.93 -6.67 17.60
N ASN A 122 8.66 -6.32 17.43
CA ASN A 122 7.63 -7.35 17.38
C ASN A 122 7.74 -8.05 16.01
N LEU A 123 7.70 -9.39 15.99
CA LEU A 123 7.30 -10.13 14.79
C LEU A 123 5.97 -9.53 14.27
N PRO A 124 5.68 -9.57 12.96
CA PRO A 124 4.39 -9.13 12.44
C PRO A 124 3.30 -10.11 12.88
N THR A 125 2.92 -10.02 14.15
CA THR A 125 1.83 -10.73 14.83
C THR A 125 0.67 -9.78 15.06
N VAL A 126 0.55 -8.77 14.19
CA VAL A 126 -0.44 -7.72 14.33
C VAL A 126 -1.81 -8.25 13.93
N SER A 127 -2.82 -8.05 14.78
CA SER A 127 -4.23 -8.09 14.37
C SER A 127 -4.48 -6.86 13.49
N GLU A 128 -3.98 -6.90 12.25
CA GLU A 128 -4.27 -5.93 11.22
C GLU A 128 -5.58 -6.32 10.53
N VAL A 129 -6.54 -5.41 10.59
CA VAL A 129 -7.83 -5.53 9.89
C VAL A 129 -7.85 -4.49 8.79
N ALA A 130 -8.24 -4.90 7.59
CA ALA A 130 -8.47 -3.98 6.49
C ALA A 130 -9.95 -3.62 6.40
N ALA A 131 -10.24 -2.33 6.29
CA ALA A 131 -11.57 -1.82 6.04
C ALA A 131 -11.63 -1.14 4.67
N LEU A 132 -12.59 -1.53 3.85
CA LEU A 132 -12.92 -0.91 2.57
C LEU A 132 -14.11 0.04 2.78
N VAL A 133 -13.90 1.34 2.57
CA VAL A 133 -14.98 2.35 2.70
C VAL A 133 -15.32 2.88 1.31
N VAL A 134 -16.62 3.05 1.03
CA VAL A 134 -17.14 3.54 -0.26
C VAL A 134 -17.99 4.78 -0.02
N GLY A 135 -17.80 5.85 -0.82
CA GLY A 135 -18.60 7.08 -0.79
C GLY A 135 -17.77 8.36 -0.66
N ASP A 136 -18.44 9.51 -0.47
CA ASP A 136 -17.78 10.81 -0.31
C ASP A 136 -17.25 10.99 1.12
N PHE A 137 -15.93 11.20 1.22
CA PHE A 137 -15.22 11.28 2.49
C PHE A 137 -14.97 12.74 2.88
N GLU A 138 -15.90 13.35 3.60
CA GLU A 138 -15.59 14.55 4.38
C GLU A 138 -14.68 14.17 5.57
N GLN A 139 -13.66 15.00 5.78
CA GLN A 139 -12.53 14.71 6.66
C GLN A 139 -12.91 14.97 8.13
N THR A 140 -13.30 13.94 8.87
CA THR A 140 -13.29 13.96 10.36
C THR A 140 -11.98 13.43 10.91
#